data_AF-A0A4Q8AN21-F1
#
_entry.id   AF-A0A4Q8AN21-F1
#
_cell.length_a   1.000
_cell.length_b   1.000
_cell.length_c   1.000
_cell.angle_alpha   90.00
_cell.angle_beta   90.00
_cell.angle_gamma   90.00
#
_symmetry.space_group_name_H-M   'P 1'
#
loop_
_entity.id
_entity.type
_entity.pdbx_description
1 polymer ?
#
loop_
_entity_poly.entity_id
_entity_poly.type
_entity_poly.pdbx_seq_one_letter_code
_entity_poly.pdbx_strand_id
1 'polypeptide(L)'
;MSTLPQPIRVDVDMWVCMRNDAVLPKASIQRVHTPEGDRFLLYQWDVDPAKRVLRGMHDSLDKANSLVRFDAPQNATPAAPPAAPPAAPPVPQREPLTESERDALAAMRGAGALIKR
;
A
#
# COMPACT_ATOMS: atom_id res chain seq x y z
N MET A 1 10.00 14.30 22.77
CA MET A 1 10.30 12.89 23.08
C MET A 1 9.25 12.03 22.42
N SER A 2 9.67 11.00 21.65
CA SER A 2 8.75 10.12 20.93
C SER A 2 7.90 9.33 21.94
N THR A 3 6.58 9.37 21.80
CA THR A 3 5.62 8.63 22.65
C THR A 3 5.52 7.15 22.28
N LEU A 4 6.22 6.75 21.22
CA LEU A 4 6.25 5.38 20.72
C LEU A 4 7.16 4.49 21.58
N PRO A 5 6.81 3.21 21.77
CA PRO A 5 7.72 2.25 22.36
C PRO A 5 9.07 2.26 21.65
N GLN A 6 10.14 2.34 22.44
CA GLN A 6 11.50 2.34 21.92
C GLN A 6 11.82 0.96 21.30
N PRO A 7 12.53 0.91 20.16
CA PRO A 7 13.01 -0.34 19.61
C PRO A 7 13.94 -1.05 20.59
N ILE A 8 13.80 -2.37 20.69
CA ILE A 8 14.68 -3.20 21.52
C ILE A 8 15.95 -3.48 20.72
N ARG A 9 17.11 -3.08 21.25
CA ARG A 9 18.40 -3.38 20.63
C ARG A 9 18.76 -4.84 20.88
N VAL A 10 19.01 -5.58 19.81
CA VAL A 10 19.34 -7.02 19.87
C VAL A 10 20.76 -7.31 19.38
N ASP A 11 21.37 -6.36 18.68
CA ASP A 11 22.77 -6.40 18.24
C ASP A 11 23.34 -4.97 18.20
N VAL A 12 24.64 -4.83 17.90
CA VAL A 12 25.33 -3.56 17.70
C VAL A 12 24.58 -2.72 16.67
N ASP A 13 24.17 -3.31 15.55
CA ASP A 13 23.54 -2.60 14.45
C ASP A 13 22.12 -3.09 14.17
N MET A 14 21.48 -3.78 15.12
CA MET A 14 20.12 -4.30 14.92
C MET A 14 19.20 -3.98 16.09
N TRP A 15 18.02 -3.48 15.72
CA TRP A 15 16.90 -3.23 16.62
C TRP A 15 15.65 -3.94 16.13
N VAL A 16 14.73 -4.20 17.05
CA VAL A 16 13.48 -4.89 16.81
C VAL A 16 12.32 -4.10 17.39
N CYS A 17 11.23 -3.98 16.62
CA CYS A 17 10.02 -3.26 17.00
C CYS A 17 8.88 -4.26 17.26
N MET A 18 8.47 -4.38 18.53
CA MET A 18 7.40 -5.30 18.96
C MET A 18 5.99 -4.76 18.68
N ARG A 19 5.78 -3.46 18.93
CA ARG A 19 4.46 -2.80 18.92
C ARG A 19 3.50 -3.48 19.90
N ASN A 20 2.38 -3.99 19.42
CA ASN A 20 1.30 -4.58 20.22
C ASN A 20 1.43 -6.10 20.39
N ASP A 21 2.41 -6.74 19.74
CA ASP A 21 2.63 -8.19 19.83
C ASP A 21 3.82 -8.47 20.76
N ALA A 22 3.59 -9.30 21.79
CA ALA A 22 4.62 -9.65 22.77
C ALA A 22 5.51 -10.83 22.32
N VAL A 23 5.11 -11.54 21.26
CA VAL A 23 5.72 -12.79 20.81
C VAL A 23 6.43 -12.59 19.48
N LEU A 24 5.78 -11.95 18.52
CA LEU A 24 6.30 -11.76 17.17
C LEU A 24 6.55 -10.27 16.90
N PRO A 25 7.81 -9.87 16.65
CA PRO A 25 8.08 -8.52 16.21
C PRO A 25 7.37 -8.17 14.90
N LYS A 26 7.14 -6.87 14.69
CA LYS A 26 6.58 -6.35 13.45
C LYS A 26 7.65 -5.97 12.44
N ALA A 27 8.77 -5.47 12.94
CA ALA A 27 9.87 -5.02 12.10
C ALA A 27 11.22 -5.20 12.78
N SER A 28 12.26 -5.34 11.97
CA SER A 28 13.65 -5.16 12.39
C SER A 28 14.23 -3.95 11.68
N ILE A 29 15.03 -3.17 12.41
CA ILE A 29 15.77 -2.03 11.88
C ILE A 29 17.24 -2.39 11.93
N GLN A 30 17.91 -2.35 10.78
CA GLN A 30 19.35 -2.58 10.68
C GLN A 30 20.06 -1.28 10.35
N ARG A 31 21.11 -0.97 11.09
CA ARG A 31 22.01 0.14 10.77
C ARG A 31 23.09 -0.36 9.81
N VAL A 32 23.32 0.41 8.77
CA VAL A 32 24.43 0.21 7.83
C VAL A 32 25.23 1.50 7.78
N HIS A 33 26.55 1.35 7.83
CA HIS A 33 27.48 2.47 7.73
C HIS A 33 27.80 2.70 6.26
N THR A 34 27.34 3.82 5.70
CA THR A 34 27.70 4.22 4.33
C THR A 34 28.68 5.40 4.37
N PRO A 35 29.42 5.67 3.28
CA PRO A 35 30.30 6.82 3.21
C PRO A 35 29.58 8.17 3.44
N GLU A 36 28.29 8.23 3.12
CA GLU A 36 27.42 9.39 3.31
C GLU A 36 26.83 9.50 4.73
N GLY A 37 27.06 8.49 5.58
CA GLY A 37 26.60 8.43 6.96
C GLY A 37 25.81 7.17 7.29
N ASP A 38 25.33 7.09 8.54
CA ASP A 38 24.55 5.96 9.00
C ASP A 38 23.16 5.93 8.32
N ARG A 39 22.78 4.76 7.80
CA ARG A 39 21.44 4.50 7.27
C ARG A 39 20.76 3.41 8.08
N PHE A 40 19.48 3.61 8.32
CA PHE A 40 18.63 2.69 9.07
C PHE A 40 17.65 2.02 8.10
N LEU A 41 17.93 0.77 7.77
CA LEU A 41 17.12 -0.07 6.90
C LEU A 41 15.99 -0.69 7.71
N LEU A 42 14.75 -0.38 7.33
CA LEU A 42 13.55 -0.92 7.94
C LEU A 42 13.11 -2.16 7.18
N TYR A 43 13.15 -3.31 7.84
CA TYR A 43 12.67 -4.58 7.30
C TYR A 43 11.37 -5.00 7.96
N GLN A 44 10.45 -5.53 7.16
CA GLN A 44 9.35 -6.31 7.71
C GLN A 44 9.90 -7.57 8.37
N TRP A 45 9.42 -7.85 9.58
CA TRP A 45 9.87 -9.01 10.33
C TRP A 45 9.45 -10.32 9.66
N ASP A 46 10.40 -11.24 9.59
CA ASP A 46 10.21 -12.66 9.33
C ASP A 46 11.21 -13.41 10.23
N VAL A 47 10.84 -14.63 10.64
CA VAL A 47 11.70 -15.50 11.43
C VAL A 47 12.92 -15.90 10.60
N ASP A 48 12.73 -16.14 9.31
CA ASP A 48 13.80 -16.36 8.35
C ASP A 48 14.36 -15.01 7.88
N PRO A 49 15.63 -14.67 8.21
CA PRO A 49 16.21 -13.40 7.81
C PRO A 49 16.25 -13.21 6.29
N ALA A 50 16.32 -14.29 5.50
CA ALA A 50 16.34 -14.21 4.05
C ALA A 50 14.97 -13.78 3.45
N LYS A 51 13.89 -13.94 4.20
CA LYS A 51 12.53 -13.56 3.79
C LYS A 51 12.14 -12.15 4.23
N ARG A 52 13.00 -11.49 5.00
CA ARG A 52 12.74 -10.13 5.47
C ARG A 52 12.75 -9.16 4.30
N VAL A 53 11.64 -8.47 4.11
CA VAL A 53 11.46 -7.52 3.01
C VAL A 53 11.86 -6.13 3.45
N LEU A 54 12.80 -5.50 2.73
CA LEU A 54 13.13 -4.10 2.94
C LEU A 54 11.91 -3.22 2.61
N ARG A 55 11.45 -2.45 3.59
CA ARG A 55 10.31 -1.54 3.46
C ARG A 55 10.73 -0.08 3.29
N GLY A 56 11.92 0.29 3.76
CA GLY A 56 12.41 1.65 3.63
C GLY A 56 13.84 1.81 4.14
N MET A 57 14.46 2.92 3.75
CA MET A 57 15.76 3.36 4.26
C MET A 57 15.62 4.76 4.83
N HIS A 58 16.16 4.95 6.03
CA HIS A 58 16.00 6.17 6.80
C HIS A 58 17.34 6.70 7.31
N ASP A 59 17.33 7.98 7.62
CA ASP A 59 18.44 8.77 8.17
C ASP A 59 18.54 8.68 9.70
N SER A 60 17.53 8.13 10.38
CA SER A 60 17.57 7.94 11.83
C SER A 60 16.75 6.73 12.29
N LEU A 61 17.14 6.19 13.45
CA LEU A 61 16.41 5.11 14.12
C LEU A 61 14.98 5.54 14.49
N ASP A 62 14.79 6.78 14.97
CA ASP A 62 13.48 7.28 15.40
C ASP A 62 12.49 7.38 14.22
N LYS A 63 12.97 7.81 13.05
CA LYS A 63 12.16 7.88 11.82
C LYS A 63 11.81 6.49 11.28
N ALA A 64 12.76 5.56 11.33
CA ALA A 64 12.48 4.16 10.98
C ALA A 64 11.44 3.55 11.95
N ASN A 65 11.56 3.84 13.26
CA ASN A 65 10.61 3.39 14.27
C ASN A 65 9.21 3.98 13.99
N SER A 66 9.07 5.28 13.74
CA SER A 66 7.75 5.92 13.58
C SER A 66 6.91 5.38 12.43
N LEU A 67 7.52 4.75 11.43
CA LEU A 67 6.82 4.14 10.29
C LEU A 67 6.28 2.73 10.55
N VAL A 68 6.71 2.07 11.62
CA VAL A 68 6.18 0.75 11.99
C VAL A 68 4.79 0.92 12.59
N ARG A 69 3.79 0.46 11.85
CA ARG A 69 2.37 0.54 12.24
C ARG A 69 2.06 -0.44 13.37
N PHE A 70 1.12 -0.04 14.23
CA PHE A 70 0.43 -0.96 15.14
C PHE A 70 -0.62 -1.74 14.35
N ASP A 71 -0.90 -2.97 14.76
CA ASP A 71 -2.07 -3.65 14.19
C ASP A 71 -3.35 -2.94 14.63
N ALA A 72 -4.38 -3.04 13.79
CA ALA A 72 -5.72 -2.70 14.23
C ALA A 72 -6.11 -3.62 15.40
N PRO A 73 -6.80 -3.11 16.43
CA PRO A 73 -7.32 -3.96 17.49
C PRO A 73 -8.20 -5.05 16.84
N GLN A 74 -7.94 -6.31 17.17
CA GLN A 74 -8.59 -7.50 16.58
C GLN A 74 -10.13 -7.49 16.72
N ASN A 75 -10.68 -6.59 17.55
CA ASN A 75 -12.10 -6.41 17.81
C ASN A 75 -12.71 -5.14 17.15
N ALA A 76 -11.99 -4.49 16.24
CA ALA A 76 -12.61 -3.53 15.35
C ALA A 76 -13.48 -4.30 14.36
N THR A 77 -14.75 -4.51 14.72
CA THR A 77 -15.81 -4.88 13.78
C THR A 77 -15.59 -4.05 12.52
N PRO A 78 -15.47 -4.65 11.32
CA PRO A 78 -15.41 -3.87 10.10
C PRO A 78 -16.64 -2.96 10.14
N ALA A 79 -16.43 -1.64 10.19
CA ALA A 79 -17.53 -0.71 10.05
C ALA A 79 -18.23 -1.12 8.75
N ALA A 80 -19.51 -1.50 8.87
CA ALA A 80 -20.31 -1.78 7.69
C ALA A 80 -20.10 -0.63 6.70
N PRO A 81 -19.92 -0.91 5.40
CA PRO A 81 -19.84 0.16 4.42
C PRO A 81 -21.02 1.12 4.66
N PRO A 82 -20.82 2.44 4.63
CA PRO A 82 -21.90 3.39 4.87
C PRO A 82 -23.07 2.98 3.98
N ALA A 83 -24.24 2.82 4.61
CA ALA A 83 -25.45 2.42 3.91
C ALA A 83 -25.58 3.30 2.66
N ALA A 84 -25.75 2.65 1.51
CA ALA A 84 -26.01 3.37 0.27
C ALA A 84 -27.14 4.38 0.53
N PRO A 85 -27.02 5.63 0.05
CA PRO A 85 -28.12 6.59 0.15
C PRO A 85 -29.39 5.93 -0.43
N PRO A 86 -30.58 6.18 0.15
CA PRO A 86 -31.83 5.61 -0.34
C PRO A 86 -31.91 5.83 -1.84
N ALA A 87 -32.13 4.73 -2.58
CA ALA A 87 -32.08 4.67 -4.02
C ALA A 87 -32.75 5.92 -4.63
N ALA A 88 -31.94 6.75 -5.28
CA ALA A 88 -32.46 7.72 -6.24
C ALA A 88 -33.25 6.93 -7.30
N PRO A 89 -34.35 7.50 -7.86
CA PRO A 89 -35.12 6.85 -8.90
C PRO A 89 -34.19 6.37 -10.03
N PRO A 90 -34.49 5.23 -10.67
CA PRO A 90 -33.60 4.63 -11.66
C PRO A 90 -33.28 5.66 -12.74
N VAL A 91 -32.00 6.03 -12.81
CA VAL A 91 -31.45 6.79 -13.93
C VAL A 91 -31.72 5.94 -15.17
N PRO A 92 -32.38 6.45 -16.24
CA PRO A 92 -32.61 5.65 -17.43
C PRO A 92 -31.26 5.18 -17.97
N GLN A 93 -31.02 3.87 -17.87
CA GLN A 93 -29.86 3.25 -18.48
C GLN A 93 -29.97 3.53 -19.97
N ARG A 94 -28.97 4.24 -20.53
CA ARG A 94 -28.86 4.38 -21.98
C ARG A 94 -28.85 2.98 -22.57
N GLU A 95 -29.90 2.63 -23.31
CA GLU A 95 -30.03 1.34 -23.97
C GLU A 95 -28.77 1.09 -24.81
N PRO A 96 -28.20 -0.13 -24.76
CA PRO A 96 -27.06 -0.46 -25.60
C PRO A 96 -27.48 -0.32 -27.07
N LEU A 97 -26.70 0.42 -27.84
CA LEU A 97 -26.89 0.61 -29.29
C LEU A 97 -27.20 -0.73 -29.96
N THR A 98 -28.31 -0.74 -30.70
CA THR A 98 -28.81 -1.90 -31.43
C THR A 98 -27.82 -2.30 -32.53
N GLU A 99 -27.91 -3.54 -33.00
CA GLU A 99 -27.01 -4.08 -34.03
C GLU A 99 -27.02 -3.22 -35.31
N SER A 100 -28.19 -2.72 -35.70
CA SER A 100 -28.38 -1.81 -36.84
C SER A 100 -27.66 -0.47 -36.69
N GLU A 101 -27.54 0.07 -35.47
CA GLU A 101 -26.82 1.32 -35.21
C GLU A 101 -25.31 1.12 -35.22
N ARG A 102 -24.83 -0.07 -34.81
CA ARG A 102 -23.43 -0.45 -34.90
C ARG A 102 -22.98 -0.62 -36.35
N ASP A 103 -23.82 -1.23 -37.18
CA ASP A 103 -23.54 -1.36 -38.62
C ASP A 103 -23.58 -0.01 -39.34
N ALA A 104 -24.50 0.89 -38.99
CA ALA A 104 -24.52 2.25 -39.53
C ALA A 104 -23.26 3.04 -39.17
N LEU A 105 -22.72 2.87 -37.94
CA LEU A 105 -21.49 3.52 -37.50
C LEU A 105 -20.24 2.92 -38.18
N ALA A 106 -20.23 1.62 -38.45
CA ALA A 106 -19.18 0.95 -39.21
C ALA A 106 -19.15 1.43 -40.68
N ALA A 107 -20.33 1.61 -41.30
CA ALA A 107 -20.46 2.14 -42.65
C ALA A 107 -19.93 3.59 -42.76
N MET A 108 -20.15 4.43 -41.73
CA MET A 108 -19.64 5.80 -41.69
C MET A 108 -18.12 5.89 -41.55
N ARG A 109 -17.45 4.88 -40.98
CA ARG A 109 -15.98 4.81 -40.88
C ARG A 109 -15.29 4.30 -42.16
N GLY A 110 -16.03 3.73 -43.11
CA GLY A 110 -15.50 3.18 -44.36
C GLY A 110 -15.25 4.21 -45.47
N ALA A 111 -15.75 5.45 -45.35
CA ALA A 111 -15.69 6.47 -46.41
C ALA A 111 -14.45 7.38 -46.36
N GLY A 112 -13.31 6.88 -45.84
CA GLY A 112 -12.10 7.67 -45.59
C GLY A 112 -10.84 7.23 -46.33
N ALA A 113 -10.96 6.45 -47.41
CA ALA A 113 -9.80 5.92 -48.16
C ALA A 113 -9.80 6.36 -49.64
N LEU A 114 -9.64 7.66 -49.91
CA LEU A 114 -9.03 8.11 -51.17
C LEU A 114 -8.58 9.59 -51.11
N ILE A 115 -7.35 9.83 -50.65
CA ILE A 115 -6.59 11.01 -51.08
C ILE A 115 -5.30 10.49 -51.69
N LYS A 116 -5.32 10.30 -53.02
CA LYS A 116 -4.10 10.16 -53.84
C LYS A 116 -3.48 11.55 -54.00
N ARG A 117 -2.15 11.53 -53.87
CA ARG A 117 -1.13 12.55 -54.18
C ARG A 117 -1.52 13.68 -55.13
#